data_AF-A0A414T757-F1
#
_entry.id   AF-A0A414T757-F1
#
_cell.length_a   1.000
_cell.length_b   1.000
_cell.length_c   1.000
_cell.angle_alpha   90.00
_cell.angle_beta   90.00
_cell.angle_gamma   90.00
#
_symmetry.space_group_name_H-M   'P 1'
#
loop_
_entity.id
_entity.type
_entity.pdbx_description
1 polymer ?
#
loop_
_entity_poly.entity_id
_entity_poly.type
_entity_poly.pdbx_seq_one_letter_code
_entity_poly.pdbx_strand_id
1 'polypeptide(L)' 'MVIKWTVMKNRKAYENTLSIILDEPDIKMEEVKVEQVILNRYGKRVIRLDVWGKTVDNRQINMEMENNMHDDVKK' A
#
# COMPACT_ATOMS: atom_id res chain seq x y z
N MET A 1 11.32 5.30 -0.43
CA MET A 1 10.76 4.19 -1.24
C MET A 1 9.39 4.63 -1.73
N VAL A 2 9.13 4.68 -3.05
CA VAL A 2 7.83 5.13 -3.58
C VAL A 2 6.99 3.92 -3.93
N ILE A 3 5.96 3.63 -3.13
CA ILE A 3 5.01 2.56 -3.41
C ILE A 3 3.91 3.12 -4.32
N LYS A 4 3.74 2.55 -5.51
CA LYS A 4 2.70 2.98 -6.46
C LYS A 4 1.36 2.34 -6.10
N TRP A 5 0.26 3.11 -6.17
CA TRP A 5 -1.10 2.61 -5.94
C TRP A 5 -1.47 1.36 -6.77
N THR A 6 -0.91 1.23 -7.99
CA THR A 6 -1.10 0.04 -8.83
C THR A 6 -0.53 -1.23 -8.23
N VAL A 7 0.53 -1.13 -7.42
CA VAL A 7 1.12 -2.26 -6.69
C VAL A 7 0.12 -2.79 -5.67
N MET A 8 -0.63 -1.91 -5.03
CA MET A 8 -1.55 -2.23 -3.94
C MET A 8 -2.86 -2.85 -4.43
N LYS A 9 -3.18 -2.66 -5.71
CA LYS A 9 -4.26 -3.40 -6.39
C LYS A 9 -3.85 -4.81 -6.80
N ASN A 10 -2.56 -5.07 -6.94
CA ASN A 10 -2.06 -6.39 -7.30
C ASN A 10 -1.85 -7.20 -6.02
N ARG A 11 -2.71 -8.20 -5.80
CA ARG A 11 -2.65 -9.07 -4.62
C ARG A 11 -1.25 -9.64 -4.36
N LYS A 12 -0.57 -10.13 -5.40
CA LYS A 12 0.75 -10.76 -5.25
C LYS A 12 1.84 -9.75 -4.88
N ALA A 13 1.74 -8.53 -5.41
CA ALA A 13 2.67 -7.47 -5.05
C ALA A 13 2.41 -6.93 -3.64
N TYR A 14 1.14 -6.89 -3.21
CA TYR A 14 0.75 -6.56 -1.85
C TYR A 14 1.25 -7.61 -0.85
N GLU A 15 1.05 -8.90 -1.13
CA GLU A 15 1.59 -10.04 -0.37
C GLU A 15 3.11 -9.92 -0.20
N ASN A 16 3.84 -9.72 -1.30
CA ASN A 16 5.30 -9.57 -1.24
C ASN A 16 5.76 -8.34 -0.45
N THR A 17 4.97 -7.27 -0.44
CA THR A 17 5.31 -6.06 0.31
C THR A 17 5.07 -6.28 1.79
N LEU A 18 3.94 -6.91 2.14
CA LEU A 18 3.61 -7.26 3.51
C LEU A 18 4.54 -8.31 4.09
N SER A 19 4.97 -9.29 3.31
CA SER A 19 5.90 -10.32 3.78
C SER A 19 7.24 -9.73 4.23
N ILE A 20 7.70 -8.67 3.57
CA ILE A 20 8.91 -7.94 3.95
C ILE A 20 8.66 -7.05 5.18
N ILE A 21 7.54 -6.32 5.21
CA ILE A 21 7.25 -5.36 6.30
C ILE A 21 6.95 -6.07 7.62
N LEU A 22 6.20 -7.18 7.56
CA LEU A 22 5.78 -7.95 8.73
C LEU A 22 6.76 -9.07 9.08
N ASP A 23 7.79 -9.30 8.26
CA ASP A 23 8.71 -10.44 8.37
C ASP A 23 7.99 -11.80 8.34
N GLU A 24 6.87 -11.87 7.61
CA GLU A 24 6.01 -13.04 7.45
C GLU A 24 6.06 -13.55 6.00
N PRO A 25 7.01 -14.44 5.63
CA PRO A 25 7.20 -14.89 4.25
C PRO A 25 6.00 -15.67 3.68
N ASP A 26 5.21 -16.31 4.54
CA ASP A 26 4.09 -17.17 4.16
C ASP A 26 2.73 -16.45 4.17
N ILE A 27 2.72 -15.12 4.28
CA ILE A 27 1.49 -14.35 4.31
C ILE A 27 0.72 -14.50 2.99
N LYS A 28 -0.57 -14.83 3.11
CA LYS A 28 -1.47 -15.01 1.96
C LYS A 28 -2.72 -14.18 2.16
N MET A 29 -3.07 -13.43 1.12
CA MET A 29 -4.24 -12.58 1.12
C MET A 29 -5.40 -13.30 0.46
N GLU A 30 -6.52 -13.34 1.16
CA GLU A 30 -7.82 -13.74 0.63
C GLU A 30 -8.41 -12.60 -0.20
N GLU A 31 -8.41 -11.38 0.35
CA GLU A 31 -8.94 -10.19 -0.30
C GLU A 31 -8.02 -8.98 -0.06
N VAL A 32 -7.93 -8.09 -1.05
CA VAL A 32 -7.25 -6.80 -0.92
C VAL A 32 -8.14 -5.75 -1.55
N LYS A 33 -8.43 -4.68 -0.81
CA LYS A 33 -9.26 -3.58 -1.27
C LYS A 33 -8.59 -2.25 -0.95
N VAL A 34 -8.47 -1.43 -1.99
CA VAL A 34 -8.01 -0.04 -1.85
C VAL A 34 -9.23 0.82 -1.57
N GLU A 35 -9.25 1.48 -0.40
CA GLU A 35 -10.38 2.31 0.01
C GLU A 35 -10.26 3.73 -0.51
N GLN A 36 -9.09 4.34 -0.36
CA GLN A 36 -8.91 5.73 -0.73
C GLN A 36 -7.53 5.99 -1.33
N VAL A 37 -7.52 6.75 -2.43
CA VAL A 37 -6.30 7.29 -3.04
C VAL A 37 -6.43 8.81 -3.12
N ILE A 38 -5.67 9.53 -2.31
CA ILE A 38 -5.57 10.98 -2.41
C ILE A 38 -4.42 11.30 -3.35
N LEU A 39 -4.70 11.98 -4.46
CA LEU A 39 -3.69 12.42 -5.41
C LEU A 39 -3.33 13.90 -5.18
N ASN A 40 -2.14 14.30 -5.61
CA ASN A 40 -1.75 15.71 -5.63
C ASN A 40 -2.62 16.53 -6.59
N ARG A 41 -2.55 17.87 -6.50
CA ARG A 41 -3.35 18.79 -7.35
C ARG A 41 -3.25 18.53 -8.86
N TYR A 42 -2.19 17.84 -9.29
CA TYR A 42 -1.93 17.51 -10.69
C TYR A 42 -2.36 16.09 -11.07
N GLY A 43 -2.89 15.29 -10.13
CA GLY A 43 -3.31 13.90 -10.35
C GLY A 43 -2.16 12.92 -10.64
N LYS A 44 -0.91 13.37 -10.52
CA LYS A 44 0.27 12.59 -10.98
C LYS A 44 0.91 11.76 -9.87
N ARG A 45 0.67 12.10 -8.60
CA ARG A 45 1.29 11.43 -7.44
C ARG A 45 0.28 11.19 -6.35
N VAL A 46 0.41 10.04 -5.70
CA VAL A 46 -0.38 9.68 -4.52
C VAL A 46 0.23 10.38 -3.31
N ILE A 47 -0.60 11.12 -2.56
CA ILE A 47 -0.25 11.77 -1.29
C ILE A 47 -0.56 10.82 -0.15
N ARG A 48 -1.76 10.22 -0.14
CA ARG A 48 -2.21 9.26 0.88
C ARG A 48 -2.92 8.08 0.21
N LEU A 49 -2.64 6.89 0.69
CA LEU A 49 -3.24 5.65 0.24
C LEU A 49 -3.72 4.85 1.45
N ASP A 50 -4.99 4.48 1.44
CA ASP A 50 -5.58 3.61 2.44
C ASP A 50 -6.03 2.30 1.80
N VAL A 51 -5.56 1.19 2.36
CA VAL A 51 -5.77 -0.17 1.86
C VAL A 51 -6.04 -1.07 3.04
N TRP A 52 -7.04 -1.92 2.91
CA TRP A 52 -7.16 -3.07 3.79
C TRP A 52 -7.04 -4.35 2.99
N GLY A 53 -6.60 -5.39 3.67
CA GLY A 53 -6.66 -6.72 3.14
C GLY A 53 -6.98 -7.73 4.22
N LYS A 54 -7.63 -8.81 3.81
CA LYS A 54 -7.97 -9.94 4.65
C LYS A 54 -7.07 -11.10 4.30
N THR A 55 -6.40 -11.67 5.29
CA THR A 55 -5.56 -12.86 5.12
C THR A 55 -6.39 -14.13 5.21
N VAL A 56 -5.83 -15.24 4.71
CA VAL A 56 -6.48 -16.57 4.77
C VAL A 56 -6.69 -17.09 6.20
N ASP A 57 -5.88 -16.63 7.16
CA ASP A 57 -6.03 -16.91 8.59
C ASP A 57 -7.00 -15.94 9.29
N ASN A 58 -7.79 -15.20 8.50
CA ASN A 58 -8.87 -14.33 8.95
C ASN A 58 -8.41 -13.07 9.73
N ARG A 59 -7.13 -12.66 9.59
CA ARG A 59 -6.64 -11.37 10.08
C ARG A 59 -7.01 -10.26 9.08
N GLN A 60 -7.32 -9.08 9.60
CA GLN A 60 -7.48 -7.88 8.80
C GLN A 60 -6.24 -7.00 8.98
N ILE A 61 -5.61 -6.65 7.85
CA ILE A 61 -4.44 -5.80 7.81
C ILE A 61 -4.85 -4.49 7.15
N ASN A 62 -4.78 -3.41 7.92
CA ASN A 62 -4.97 -2.06 7.42
C ASN A 62 -3.60 -1.44 7.19
N MET A 63 -3.41 -0.83 6.03
CA MET A 63 -2.16 -0.26 5.59
C MET A 63 -2.40 1.12 5.03
N GLU A 64 -1.85 2.10 5.74
CA GLU A 64 -1.83 3.49 5.32
C GLU A 64 -0.43 3.86 4.81
N MET A 65 -0.38 4.54 3.66
CA MET A 65 0.85 5.08 3.11
C MET A 65 0.68 6.57 2.84
N GLU A 66 1.60 7.37 3.35
CA GLU A 66 1.66 8.80 3.09
C GLU A 66 3.05 9.20 2.58
N ASN A 67 3.09 10.09 1.59
CA ASN A 67 4.34 10.75 1.21
C ASN A 67 4.54 11.99 2.07
N ASN A 68 5.59 12.00 2.91
CA ASN A 68 6.00 13.21 3.61
C ASN A 68 6.51 14.24 2.58
N MET A 69 5.86 15.41 2.51
CA MET A 69 6.11 16.43 1.47
C MET A 69 7.48 17.11 1.58
N HIS A 70 8.31 16.79 2.57
CA HIS A 70 9.54 17.53 2.83
C HIS A 70 10.73 17.12 1.95
N ASP A 71 10.81 15.87 1.49
CA ASP A 71 12.05 15.34 0.89
C ASP A 71 12.10 15.35 -0.65
N ASP A 72 11.03 15.78 -1.31
CA ASP A 72 10.87 15.65 -2.77
C ASP A 72 10.89 16.98 -3.52
N VAL A 73 11.39 18.06 -2.89
CA VAL A 73 11.77 19.27 -3.62
C VAL A 73 13.13 19.01 -4.25
N LYS A 74 13.16 18.70 -5.55
CA LYS A 74 14.40 18.89 -6.33
C LYS A 74 14.84 20.34 -6.12
N LYS A 75 15.96 20.54 -5.43
CA LYS A 75 16.69 21.81 -5.43
C LYS A 75 17.25 22.07 -6.84
#